data_AF-A0A1Q8T0T9-F1
#
_entry.id   AF-A0A1Q8T0T9-F1
#
_cell.length_a   1.000
_cell.length_b   1.000
_cell.length_c   1.000
_cell.angle_alpha   90.00
_cell.angle_beta   90.00
_cell.angle_gamma   90.00
#
_symmetry.space_group_name_H-M   'P 1'
#
loop_
_entity.id
_entity.type
_entity.pdbx_description
1 polymer ?
#
loop_
_entity_poly.entity_id
_entity_poly.type
_entity_poly.pdbx_seq_one_letter_code
_entity_poly.pdbx_strand_id
1 'polypeptide(L)'
;MKILAIRLENLASLAGHHEVDFTASPLADQGLFAITGPTGAGKSTLLDALCLALYGSTPRLRQAPKRDSQIADVNDDTLTTADARTLLRRGCASGFAEVDFVGRDGRRYRARWAVRRARNKIDGSLQKIEQSLTDLDANQLLTAQTREFEKLLPERLGLKFDQFTRAVLLAQSEFAAFLKADDNERSELLERLTDTQHYSEISRAAYQRVRDAKSILDAIEVRLADALPVDAETRAAYERQAQAEEQALADLQTELSRHQTQGIELERESQLAQAWQQADDSWRQADREWQQNRGEREQLAQLDELAPWRERAKRRQTLESTLAGHRQTLARERRQSEDCDREREALEPQLASARQAHEQARLDDREAQPQLDEARQLAADLEHQRQQLIQQQREHRQLAEATQADAQRRTQLQEARQPLETRLREQQATLEGLLKGAGEPGERPSAHELRSTLNRRRDLAQGELQALQDLQQDWREG
;
A
#
# COMPACT_ATOMS: atom_id res chain seq x y z
N MET A 1 7.68 -12.91 -46.00
CA MET A 1 8.61 -13.86 -45.38
C MET A 1 9.39 -13.15 -44.27
N LYS A 2 9.49 -13.75 -43.08
CA LYS A 2 10.22 -13.19 -41.92
C LYS A 2 10.81 -14.33 -41.07
N ILE A 3 12.09 -14.25 -40.71
CA ILE A 3 12.70 -15.21 -39.77
C ILE A 3 12.31 -14.82 -38.33
N LEU A 4 11.89 -15.79 -37.54
CA LEU A 4 11.42 -15.64 -36.16
C LEU A 4 12.48 -16.09 -35.16
N ALA A 5 13.09 -17.26 -35.38
CA ALA A 5 14.15 -17.76 -34.52
C ALA A 5 15.11 -18.66 -35.32
N ILE A 6 16.37 -18.70 -34.91
CA ILE A 6 17.38 -19.66 -35.37
C ILE A 6 17.88 -20.43 -34.15
N ARG A 7 17.78 -21.75 -34.18
CA ARG A 7 18.35 -22.65 -33.17
C ARG A 7 19.36 -23.57 -33.83
N LEU A 8 20.48 -23.81 -33.18
CA LEU A 8 21.48 -24.74 -33.68
C LEU A 8 22.17 -25.48 -32.54
N GLU A 9 22.64 -26.68 -32.84
CA GLU A 9 23.44 -27.47 -31.90
C GLU A 9 24.62 -28.11 -32.61
N ASN A 10 25.82 -27.95 -32.05
CA ASN A 10 27.05 -28.63 -32.47
C ASN A 10 27.38 -28.49 -33.98
N LEU A 11 27.22 -27.28 -34.54
CA LEU A 11 27.55 -26.99 -35.93
C LEU A 11 28.87 -26.23 -36.04
N ALA A 12 29.77 -26.73 -36.89
CA ALA A 12 31.08 -26.16 -37.22
C ALA A 12 31.84 -25.62 -35.99
N SER A 13 31.85 -24.29 -35.81
CA SER A 13 32.59 -23.62 -34.73
C SER A 13 31.78 -23.41 -33.44
N LEU A 14 30.46 -23.61 -33.47
CA LEU A 14 29.56 -23.43 -32.32
C LEU A 14 29.28 -24.79 -31.65
N ALA A 15 29.68 -24.94 -30.39
CA ALA A 15 29.45 -26.15 -29.57
C ALA A 15 28.27 -25.93 -28.63
N GLY A 16 27.51 -27.00 -28.39
CA GLY A 16 26.32 -26.95 -27.56
C GLY A 16 25.15 -26.29 -28.28
N HIS A 17 24.08 -26.06 -27.53
CA HIS A 17 22.84 -25.49 -28.01
C HIS A 17 22.90 -23.95 -27.98
N HIS A 18 22.56 -23.33 -29.11
CA HIS A 18 22.46 -21.88 -29.26
C HIS A 18 21.11 -21.53 -29.87
N GLU A 19 20.45 -20.51 -29.33
CA GLU A 19 19.19 -19.98 -29.82
C GLU A 19 19.28 -18.46 -29.97
N VAL A 20 18.82 -17.97 -31.12
CA VAL A 20 18.62 -16.54 -31.40
C VAL A 20 17.15 -16.36 -31.73
N ASP A 21 16.40 -15.77 -30.81
CA ASP A 21 15.00 -15.42 -30.99
C ASP A 21 14.88 -13.94 -31.42
N PHE A 22 14.42 -13.70 -32.65
CA PHE A 22 14.22 -12.37 -33.21
C PHE A 22 12.87 -11.75 -32.79
N THR A 23 12.04 -12.50 -32.06
CA THR A 23 10.75 -12.02 -31.53
C THR A 23 10.85 -11.51 -30.10
N ALA A 24 11.99 -11.72 -29.44
CA ALA A 24 12.28 -11.21 -28.10
C ALA A 24 13.05 -9.88 -28.14
N SER A 25 12.80 -9.01 -27.15
CA SER A 25 13.62 -7.81 -26.91
C SER A 25 15.05 -8.22 -26.50
N PRO A 26 16.11 -7.55 -26.98
CA PRO A 26 16.14 -6.28 -27.71
C PRO A 26 16.02 -6.37 -29.24
N LEU A 27 15.99 -7.58 -29.82
CA LEU A 27 16.01 -7.78 -31.27
C LEU A 27 14.66 -7.47 -31.93
N ALA A 28 13.56 -7.70 -31.22
CA ALA A 28 12.22 -7.39 -31.72
C ALA A 28 11.98 -5.88 -31.87
N ASP A 29 12.60 -5.07 -31.01
CA ASP A 29 12.41 -3.62 -30.96
C ASP A 29 13.25 -2.88 -32.00
N GLN A 30 14.29 -3.52 -32.52
CA GLN A 30 15.26 -2.92 -33.43
C GLN A 30 15.24 -3.64 -34.79
N GLY A 31 14.80 -2.95 -35.84
CA GLY A 31 14.74 -3.49 -37.21
C GLY A 31 16.11 -3.74 -37.88
N LEU A 32 17.21 -3.38 -37.22
CA LEU A 32 18.59 -3.56 -37.69
C LEU A 32 19.47 -4.00 -36.52
N PHE A 33 20.25 -5.06 -36.70
CA PHE A 33 21.20 -5.56 -35.72
C PHE A 33 22.49 -6.00 -36.40
N ALA A 34 23.59 -6.06 -35.63
CA ALA A 34 24.89 -6.49 -36.11
C ALA A 34 25.39 -7.70 -35.32
N ILE A 35 25.90 -8.72 -36.02
CA ILE A 35 26.59 -9.87 -35.41
C ILE A 35 28.09 -9.60 -35.48
N THR A 36 28.69 -9.26 -34.34
CA THR A 36 30.12 -8.92 -34.25
C THR A 36 30.91 -9.99 -33.50
N GLY A 37 32.22 -10.03 -33.71
CA GLY A 37 33.12 -10.99 -33.07
C GLY A 37 34.38 -11.24 -33.90
N PRO A 38 35.42 -11.88 -33.34
CA PRO A 38 36.65 -12.17 -34.07
C PRO A 38 36.42 -13.15 -35.24
N THR A 39 37.35 -13.18 -36.19
CA THR A 39 37.34 -14.20 -37.26
C THR A 39 37.39 -15.59 -36.65
N GLY A 40 36.51 -16.50 -37.09
CA GLY A 40 36.39 -17.85 -36.52
C GLY A 40 35.43 -17.99 -35.33
N ALA A 41 34.83 -16.90 -34.81
CA ALA A 41 33.86 -16.95 -33.72
C ALA A 41 32.49 -17.59 -34.06
N GLY A 42 32.30 -18.07 -35.29
CA GLY A 42 31.05 -18.73 -35.71
C GLY A 42 29.96 -17.81 -36.27
N LYS A 43 30.27 -16.55 -36.58
CA LYS A 43 29.34 -15.63 -37.26
C LYS A 43 28.73 -16.23 -38.53
N SER A 44 29.59 -16.76 -39.41
CA SER A 44 29.15 -17.44 -40.64
C SER A 44 28.44 -18.75 -40.33
N THR A 45 28.78 -19.43 -39.24
CA THR A 45 28.11 -20.68 -38.81
C THR A 45 26.66 -20.45 -38.44
N LEU A 46 26.31 -19.31 -37.85
CA LEU A 46 24.92 -18.94 -37.58
C LEU A 46 24.11 -18.75 -38.88
N LEU A 47 24.70 -18.08 -39.87
CA LEU A 47 24.07 -17.89 -41.20
C LEU A 47 24.01 -19.20 -41.99
N ASP A 48 25.02 -20.05 -41.85
CA ASP A 48 25.03 -21.40 -42.40
C ASP A 48 23.88 -22.23 -41.80
N ALA A 49 23.64 -22.14 -40.49
CA ALA A 49 22.54 -22.85 -39.83
C ALA A 49 21.17 -22.44 -40.41
N LEU A 50 20.99 -21.15 -40.73
CA LEU A 50 19.79 -20.66 -41.41
C LEU A 50 19.59 -21.34 -42.78
N CYS A 51 20.61 -21.34 -43.63
CA CYS A 51 20.55 -22.01 -44.94
C CYS A 51 20.40 -23.53 -44.81
N LEU A 52 21.07 -24.14 -43.84
CA LEU A 52 21.08 -25.57 -43.61
C LEU A 52 19.72 -26.08 -43.16
N ALA A 53 19.07 -25.37 -42.22
CA ALA A 53 17.73 -25.70 -41.77
C ALA A 53 16.69 -25.57 -42.90
N LEU A 54 16.80 -24.50 -43.70
CA LEU A 54 15.85 -24.25 -44.78
C LEU A 54 16.07 -25.17 -45.98
N TYR A 55 17.30 -25.35 -46.46
CA TYR A 55 17.56 -26.01 -47.75
C TYR A 55 18.48 -27.23 -47.68
N GLY A 56 18.97 -27.60 -46.49
CA GLY A 56 19.88 -28.75 -46.32
C GLY A 56 21.27 -28.55 -46.94
N SER A 57 21.61 -27.32 -47.33
CA SER A 57 22.89 -26.96 -47.95
C SER A 57 23.27 -25.53 -47.55
N THR A 58 24.55 -25.18 -47.68
CA THR A 58 25.03 -23.81 -47.43
C THR A 58 25.79 -23.27 -48.64
N PRO A 59 25.90 -21.93 -48.79
CA PRO A 59 26.58 -21.33 -49.95
C PRO A 59 28.02 -21.83 -50.13
N ARG A 60 28.78 -21.91 -49.02
CA ARG A 60 30.18 -22.36 -49.05
C ARG A 60 30.36 -23.83 -49.45
N LEU A 61 29.39 -24.69 -49.17
CA LEU A 61 29.45 -26.11 -49.56
C LEU A 61 29.12 -26.30 -51.04
N ARG A 62 28.20 -25.51 -51.59
CA ARG A 62 27.83 -25.56 -53.01
C ARG A 62 28.95 -25.07 -53.94
N GLN A 63 29.74 -24.11 -53.46
CA GLN A 63 30.89 -23.56 -54.17
C GLN A 63 32.15 -24.45 -54.03
N ALA A 64 32.14 -25.46 -53.15
CA ALA A 64 33.26 -26.37 -53.00
C ALA A 64 33.43 -27.26 -54.25
N PRO A 65 34.65 -27.41 -54.79
CA PRO A 65 34.90 -28.24 -55.97
C PRO A 65 34.54 -29.70 -55.68
N LYS A 66 33.57 -30.25 -56.44
CA LYS A 66 33.02 -31.61 -56.25
C LYS A 66 34.05 -32.75 -56.44
N ARG A 67 35.23 -32.47 -56.99
CA ARG A 67 36.19 -33.51 -57.42
C ARG A 67 37.48 -33.64 -56.60
N ASP A 68 37.89 -32.64 -55.81
CA ASP A 68 39.29 -32.59 -55.31
C ASP A 68 39.47 -32.49 -53.78
N SER A 69 38.47 -32.83 -52.96
CA SER A 69 38.72 -32.94 -51.51
C SER A 69 37.77 -33.93 -50.86
N GLN A 70 38.31 -35.12 -50.58
CA GLN A 70 37.68 -36.09 -49.70
C GLN A 70 38.16 -35.82 -48.27
N ILE A 71 37.22 -35.73 -47.34
CA ILE A 71 37.47 -35.59 -45.92
C ILE A 71 37.23 -36.98 -45.31
N ALA A 72 38.26 -37.55 -44.68
CA ALA A 72 38.12 -38.80 -43.95
C ALA A 72 37.26 -38.58 -42.69
N ASP A 73 36.22 -39.40 -42.52
CA ASP A 73 35.45 -39.55 -41.29
C ASP A 73 35.84 -40.87 -40.58
N VAL A 74 35.17 -41.18 -39.48
CA VAL A 74 35.41 -42.40 -38.68
C VAL A 74 35.16 -43.68 -39.51
N ASN A 75 36.06 -44.67 -39.38
CA ASN A 75 36.01 -45.98 -40.06
C ASN A 75 36.24 -45.94 -41.59
N ASP A 76 37.20 -45.15 -42.08
CA ASP A 76 37.57 -45.06 -43.52
C ASP A 76 36.43 -44.57 -44.45
N ASP A 77 35.35 -44.00 -43.89
CA ASP A 77 34.27 -43.40 -44.68
C ASP A 77 34.70 -42.02 -45.19
N THR A 78 34.67 -41.82 -46.51
CA THR A 78 35.11 -40.56 -47.12
C THR A 78 33.92 -39.70 -47.51
N LEU A 79 33.82 -38.51 -46.91
CA LEU A 79 32.84 -37.50 -47.30
C LEU A 79 33.44 -36.54 -48.32
N THR A 80 32.65 -36.10 -49.29
CA THR A 80 33.05 -34.97 -50.14
C THR A 80 32.93 -33.67 -49.36
N THR A 81 33.81 -32.71 -49.61
CA THR A 81 33.76 -31.36 -49.01
C THR A 81 32.44 -30.61 -49.28
N ALA A 82 31.65 -31.05 -50.26
CA ALA A 82 30.33 -30.51 -50.56
C ALA A 82 29.19 -31.13 -49.71
N ASP A 83 29.46 -32.18 -48.93
CA ASP A 83 28.44 -32.86 -48.13
C ASP A 83 28.07 -32.03 -46.89
N ALA A 84 26.79 -31.73 -46.72
CA ALA A 84 26.25 -30.97 -45.59
C ALA A 84 26.54 -31.61 -44.22
N ARG A 85 26.75 -32.94 -44.16
CA ARG A 85 27.11 -33.65 -42.93
C ARG A 85 28.47 -33.23 -42.38
N THR A 86 29.36 -32.68 -43.21
CA THR A 86 30.66 -32.13 -42.80
C THR A 86 30.55 -30.92 -41.86
N LEU A 87 29.37 -30.30 -41.79
CA LEU A 87 29.10 -29.19 -40.87
C LEU A 87 28.91 -29.64 -39.42
N LEU A 88 28.74 -30.94 -39.15
CA LEU A 88 28.74 -31.43 -37.78
C LEU A 88 30.12 -31.18 -37.14
N ARG A 89 30.12 -30.56 -35.95
CA ARG A 89 31.35 -30.31 -35.21
C ARG A 89 32.07 -31.63 -34.89
N ARG A 90 33.39 -31.66 -35.09
CA ARG A 90 34.23 -32.82 -34.74
C ARG A 90 34.15 -33.11 -33.24
N GLY A 91 34.01 -34.38 -32.88
CA GLY A 91 33.86 -34.83 -31.50
C GLY A 91 32.42 -34.82 -30.97
N CYS A 92 31.43 -34.44 -31.79
CA CYS A 92 30.01 -34.47 -31.41
C CYS A 92 29.29 -35.67 -32.06
N ALA A 93 28.35 -36.28 -31.32
CA ALA A 93 27.56 -37.42 -31.80
C ALA A 93 26.33 -36.99 -32.62
N SER A 94 25.83 -35.77 -32.43
CA SER A 94 24.66 -35.23 -33.11
C SER A 94 24.73 -33.71 -33.20
N GLY A 95 24.03 -33.15 -34.19
CA GLY A 95 23.87 -31.71 -34.35
C GLY A 95 22.65 -31.40 -35.20
N PHE A 96 22.10 -30.20 -35.04
CA PHE A 96 20.93 -29.76 -35.76
C PHE A 96 20.95 -28.26 -36.07
N ALA A 97 20.15 -27.87 -37.05
CA ALA A 97 19.76 -26.50 -37.34
C ALA A 97 18.24 -26.44 -37.43
N GLU A 98 17.62 -25.46 -36.77
CA GLU A 98 16.19 -25.21 -36.78
C GLU A 98 15.92 -23.73 -37.03
N VAL A 99 14.93 -23.45 -37.86
CA VAL A 99 14.53 -22.08 -38.19
C VAL A 99 13.02 -21.97 -38.12
N ASP A 100 12.55 -21.03 -37.31
CA ASP A 100 11.15 -20.60 -37.32
C ASP A 100 11.00 -19.41 -38.27
N PHE A 101 10.02 -19.44 -39.16
CA PHE A 101 9.78 -18.37 -40.11
C PHE A 101 8.29 -18.19 -40.43
N VAL A 102 7.94 -17.01 -40.93
CA VAL A 102 6.61 -16.71 -41.50
C VAL A 102 6.66 -16.94 -43.01
N GLY A 103 5.80 -17.83 -43.51
CA GLY A 103 5.65 -18.15 -44.93
C GLY A 103 5.00 -17.03 -45.75
N ARG A 104 4.87 -17.25 -47.06
CA ARG A 104 4.18 -16.32 -47.97
C ARG A 104 2.68 -16.23 -47.69
N ASP A 105 2.10 -17.30 -47.15
CA ASP A 105 0.71 -17.41 -46.72
C ASP A 105 0.44 -16.77 -45.34
N GLY A 106 1.46 -16.18 -44.70
CA GLY A 106 1.37 -15.54 -43.39
C GLY A 106 1.39 -16.50 -42.20
N ARG A 107 1.49 -17.81 -42.43
CA ARG A 107 1.55 -18.83 -41.37
C ARG A 107 2.97 -19.03 -40.84
N ARG A 108 3.08 -19.54 -39.62
CA ARG A 108 4.38 -19.84 -38.98
C ARG A 108 4.79 -21.28 -39.20
N TYR A 109 6.03 -21.46 -39.65
CA TYR A 109 6.61 -22.77 -39.94
C TYR A 109 7.93 -22.95 -39.22
N ARG A 110 8.24 -24.21 -38.88
CA ARG A 110 9.55 -24.66 -38.40
C ARG A 110 10.18 -25.60 -39.40
N ALA A 111 11.32 -25.21 -39.94
CA ALA A 111 12.19 -26.07 -40.73
C ALA A 111 13.31 -26.61 -39.84
N ARG A 112 13.54 -27.92 -39.87
CA ARG A 112 14.59 -28.59 -39.09
C ARG A 112 15.46 -29.43 -40.01
N TRP A 113 16.76 -29.33 -39.81
CA TRP A 113 17.79 -30.21 -40.36
C TRP A 113 18.56 -30.83 -39.20
N ALA A 114 18.76 -32.14 -39.21
CA ALA A 114 19.51 -32.85 -38.19
C ALA A 114 20.40 -33.94 -38.78
N VAL A 115 21.53 -34.18 -38.13
CA VAL A 115 22.41 -35.29 -38.43
C VAL A 115 22.86 -35.94 -37.11
N ARG A 116 22.96 -37.26 -37.13
CA ARG A 116 23.40 -38.07 -35.99
C ARG A 116 24.37 -39.15 -36.42
N ARG A 117 25.24 -39.55 -35.51
CA ARG A 117 26.09 -40.73 -35.65
C ARG A 117 25.37 -41.97 -35.15
N ALA A 118 25.75 -43.13 -35.68
CA ALA A 118 25.17 -44.42 -35.28
C ALA A 118 25.18 -44.58 -33.76
N ARG A 119 24.03 -44.97 -33.18
CA ARG A 119 23.84 -45.17 -31.73
C ARG A 119 24.17 -43.95 -30.86
N ASN A 120 24.20 -42.73 -31.43
CA ASN A 120 24.63 -41.50 -30.77
C ASN A 120 26.01 -41.60 -30.11
N LYS A 121 26.95 -42.34 -30.72
CA LYS A 121 28.34 -42.42 -30.28
C LYS A 121 29.25 -41.58 -31.17
N ILE A 122 30.27 -40.97 -30.57
CA ILE A 122 31.25 -40.13 -31.28
C ILE A 122 31.96 -40.93 -32.38
N ASP A 123 32.24 -42.21 -32.14
CA ASP A 123 32.87 -43.13 -33.11
C ASP A 123 31.88 -43.82 -34.06
N GLY A 124 30.60 -43.45 -34.03
CA GLY A 124 29.59 -43.98 -34.93
C GLY A 124 29.71 -43.38 -36.34
N SER A 125 29.37 -44.15 -37.38
CA SER A 125 29.26 -43.62 -38.74
C SER A 125 28.10 -42.62 -38.86
N LEU A 126 28.29 -41.59 -39.70
CA LEU A 126 27.29 -40.56 -39.95
C LEU A 126 26.06 -41.15 -40.65
N GLN A 127 24.88 -40.92 -40.06
CA GLN A 127 23.61 -41.34 -40.63
C GLN A 127 23.15 -40.39 -41.74
N LYS A 128 22.06 -40.77 -42.41
CA LYS A 128 21.37 -39.90 -43.36
C LYS A 128 20.86 -38.65 -42.63
N ILE A 129 20.83 -37.56 -43.37
CA ILE A 129 20.25 -36.29 -42.92
C ILE A 129 18.75 -36.48 -42.69
N GLU A 130 18.26 -35.96 -41.58
CA GLU A 130 16.83 -35.87 -41.27
C GLU A 130 16.37 -34.43 -41.49
N GLN A 131 15.34 -34.23 -42.32
CA GLN A 131 14.74 -32.92 -42.57
C GLN A 131 13.24 -32.98 -42.33
N SER A 132 12.70 -31.95 -41.69
CA SER A 132 11.27 -31.85 -41.43
C SER A 132 10.75 -30.43 -41.50
N LEU A 133 9.52 -30.28 -41.99
CA LEU A 133 8.78 -29.03 -41.99
C LEU A 133 7.51 -29.19 -41.14
N THR A 134 7.32 -28.30 -40.18
CA THR A 134 6.18 -28.32 -39.24
C THR A 134 5.43 -27.00 -39.36
N ASP A 135 4.10 -27.05 -39.43
CA ASP A 135 3.22 -25.89 -39.26
C ASP A 135 3.06 -25.64 -37.75
N LEU A 136 3.51 -24.49 -37.28
CA LEU A 136 3.50 -24.12 -35.86
C LEU A 136 2.12 -23.61 -35.41
N ASP A 137 1.29 -23.11 -36.33
CA ASP A 137 -0.05 -22.61 -36.00
C ASP A 137 -1.04 -23.78 -35.88
N ALA A 138 -0.92 -24.78 -36.75
CA ALA A 138 -1.71 -26.03 -36.68
C ALA A 138 -1.06 -27.10 -35.77
N ASN A 139 0.17 -26.86 -35.29
CA ASN A 139 1.01 -27.83 -34.58
C ASN A 139 1.09 -29.20 -35.30
N GLN A 140 1.26 -29.16 -36.63
CA GLN A 140 1.19 -30.32 -37.50
C GLN A 140 2.50 -30.52 -38.26
N LEU A 141 3.05 -31.73 -38.22
CA LEU A 141 4.17 -32.14 -39.06
C LEU A 141 3.68 -32.27 -40.51
N LEU A 142 4.18 -31.42 -41.41
CA LEU A 142 3.80 -31.44 -42.82
C LEU A 142 4.56 -32.54 -43.58
N THR A 143 5.86 -32.64 -43.34
CA THR A 143 6.68 -33.71 -43.92
C THR A 143 7.94 -33.95 -43.10
N ALA A 144 8.41 -35.18 -43.11
CA ALA A 144 9.74 -35.61 -42.65
C ALA A 144 10.55 -36.31 -43.76
N GLN A 145 10.06 -36.27 -45.01
CA GLN A 145 10.74 -36.85 -46.16
C GLN A 145 11.52 -35.77 -46.90
N THR A 146 12.83 -35.96 -47.10
CA THR A 146 13.70 -34.99 -47.79
C THR A 146 13.16 -34.53 -49.14
N ARG A 147 12.65 -35.46 -49.97
CA ARG A 147 12.13 -35.12 -51.32
C ARG A 147 10.86 -34.29 -51.29
N GLU A 148 9.99 -34.51 -50.32
CA GLU A 148 8.78 -33.70 -50.14
C GLU A 148 9.12 -32.35 -49.52
N PHE A 149 10.06 -32.32 -48.59
CA PHE A 149 10.57 -31.10 -47.98
C PHE A 149 11.16 -30.14 -49.04
N GLU A 150 11.96 -30.66 -49.98
CA GLU A 150 12.52 -29.88 -51.09
C GLU A 150 11.46 -29.28 -52.03
N LYS A 151 10.25 -29.84 -52.08
CA LYS A 151 9.12 -29.31 -52.87
C LYS A 151 8.26 -28.33 -52.06
N LEU A 152 7.89 -28.71 -50.84
CA LEU A 152 6.99 -27.95 -49.98
C LEU A 152 7.64 -26.66 -49.46
N LEU A 153 8.94 -26.67 -49.15
CA LEU A 153 9.57 -25.47 -48.59
C LEU A 153 9.57 -24.29 -49.59
N PRO A 154 9.98 -24.43 -50.87
CA PRO A 154 9.84 -23.34 -51.84
C PRO A 154 8.40 -22.83 -52.01
N GLU A 155 7.40 -23.71 -51.91
CA GLU A 155 5.97 -23.31 -51.96
C GLU A 155 5.58 -22.46 -50.74
N ARG A 156 6.03 -22.82 -49.54
CA ARG A 156 5.72 -22.08 -48.30
C ARG A 156 6.54 -20.82 -48.12
N LEU A 157 7.83 -20.86 -48.44
CA LEU A 157 8.77 -19.76 -48.27
C LEU A 157 8.73 -18.77 -49.44
N GLY A 158 8.39 -19.24 -50.65
CA GLY A 158 8.29 -18.46 -51.89
C GLY A 158 9.60 -18.30 -52.66
N LEU A 159 10.71 -18.86 -52.17
CA LEU A 159 12.03 -18.74 -52.77
C LEU A 159 12.72 -20.10 -52.85
N LYS A 160 13.47 -20.33 -53.94
CA LYS A 160 14.42 -21.45 -54.04
C LYS A 160 15.75 -21.06 -53.38
N PHE A 161 16.62 -22.05 -53.12
CA PHE A 161 17.94 -21.84 -52.52
C PHE A 161 18.72 -20.69 -53.18
N ASP A 162 18.90 -20.76 -54.51
CA ASP A 162 19.67 -19.75 -55.27
C ASP A 162 19.07 -18.34 -55.18
N GLN A 163 17.76 -18.24 -55.04
CA GLN A 163 17.08 -16.96 -54.92
C GLN A 163 17.18 -16.42 -53.51
N PHE A 164 17.12 -17.29 -52.50
CA PHE A 164 17.29 -16.93 -51.11
C PHE A 164 18.68 -16.39 -50.80
N THR A 165 19.75 -17.01 -51.34
CA THR A 165 21.13 -16.53 -51.13
C THR A 165 21.44 -15.25 -51.92
N ARG A 166 20.69 -14.99 -53.01
CA ARG A 166 20.82 -13.75 -53.80
C ARG A 166 19.97 -12.58 -53.30
N ALA A 167 18.82 -12.85 -52.65
CA ALA A 167 17.86 -11.81 -52.26
C ALA A 167 17.72 -11.58 -50.75
N VAL A 168 17.90 -12.61 -49.92
CA VAL A 168 17.66 -12.55 -48.47
C VAL A 168 18.96 -12.67 -47.69
N LEU A 169 19.76 -13.70 -47.96
CA LEU A 169 21.04 -13.95 -47.29
C LEU A 169 22.20 -13.70 -48.24
N LEU A 170 22.65 -12.45 -48.32
CA LEU A 170 23.83 -12.08 -49.10
C LEU A 170 25.11 -12.57 -48.42
N ALA A 171 25.52 -13.80 -48.76
CA ALA A 171 26.80 -14.34 -48.31
C ALA A 171 27.97 -13.53 -48.89
N GLN A 172 29.12 -13.57 -48.20
CA GLN A 172 30.35 -12.94 -48.66
C GLN A 172 30.70 -13.46 -50.07
N SER A 173 30.91 -12.55 -51.04
CA SER A 173 31.07 -12.75 -52.50
C SER A 173 29.82 -12.97 -53.38
N GLU A 174 28.63 -13.31 -52.84
CA GLU A 174 27.43 -13.54 -53.68
C GLU A 174 26.74 -12.25 -54.17
N PHE A 175 26.95 -11.12 -53.51
CA PHE A 175 26.43 -9.82 -53.98
C PHE A 175 26.96 -9.46 -55.39
N ALA A 176 28.24 -9.75 -55.65
CA ALA A 176 28.84 -9.53 -56.98
C ALA A 176 28.27 -10.51 -58.04
N ALA A 177 27.85 -11.71 -57.62
CA ALA A 177 27.23 -12.69 -58.51
C ALA A 177 25.82 -12.26 -58.93
N PHE A 178 25.05 -11.60 -58.06
CA PHE A 178 23.75 -11.02 -58.44
C PHE A 178 23.89 -9.93 -59.52
N LEU A 179 24.85 -9.02 -59.38
CA LEU A 179 25.10 -7.97 -60.38
C LEU A 179 25.58 -8.53 -61.72
N LYS A 180 26.33 -9.64 -61.70
CA LYS A 180 26.91 -10.30 -62.88
C LYS A 180 26.05 -11.41 -63.49
N ALA A 181 24.89 -11.72 -62.91
CA ALA A 181 23.98 -12.74 -63.43
C ALA A 181 23.52 -12.40 -64.85
N ASP A 182 23.24 -13.43 -65.66
CA ASP A 182 22.70 -13.24 -67.00
C ASP A 182 21.24 -12.75 -66.95
N ASP A 183 20.74 -12.28 -68.09
CA ASP A 183 19.41 -11.67 -68.14
C ASP A 183 18.29 -12.68 -67.82
N ASN A 184 18.50 -13.97 -68.10
CA ASN A 184 17.53 -15.02 -67.80
C ASN A 184 17.43 -15.31 -66.30
N GLU A 185 18.55 -15.51 -65.61
CA GLU A 185 18.59 -15.71 -64.16
C GLU A 185 18.08 -14.49 -63.40
N ARG A 186 18.39 -13.28 -63.89
CA ARG A 186 17.86 -12.04 -63.32
C ARG A 186 16.35 -11.94 -63.51
N SER A 187 15.84 -12.31 -64.68
CA SER A 187 14.40 -12.29 -64.99
C SER A 187 13.62 -13.29 -64.14
N GLU A 188 14.10 -14.54 -63.96
CA GLU A 188 13.44 -15.52 -63.09
C GLU A 188 13.39 -15.07 -61.62
N LEU A 189 14.44 -14.39 -61.15
CA LEU A 189 14.49 -13.85 -59.78
C LEU A 189 13.52 -12.66 -59.61
N LEU A 190 13.52 -11.72 -60.55
CA LEU A 190 12.61 -10.58 -60.54
C LEU A 190 11.15 -11.03 -60.62
N GLU A 191 10.85 -11.98 -61.48
CA GLU A 191 9.49 -12.50 -61.67
C GLU A 191 8.90 -13.11 -60.38
N ARG A 192 9.71 -13.82 -59.58
CA ARG A 192 9.26 -14.36 -58.29
C ARG A 192 9.14 -13.29 -57.20
N LEU A 193 9.97 -12.25 -57.25
CA LEU A 193 9.91 -11.12 -56.31
C LEU A 193 8.70 -10.22 -56.56
N THR A 194 8.36 -9.98 -57.83
CA THR A 194 7.24 -9.13 -58.24
C THR A 194 5.93 -9.90 -58.39
N ASP A 195 5.93 -11.20 -58.10
CA ASP A 195 4.78 -12.11 -58.24
C ASP A 195 4.17 -12.14 -59.65
N THR A 196 5.01 -11.93 -60.68
CA THR A 196 4.58 -11.86 -62.07
C THR A 196 4.62 -13.21 -62.79
N GLN A 197 4.58 -14.31 -62.03
CA GLN A 197 4.67 -15.69 -62.55
C GLN A 197 3.60 -16.04 -63.59
N HIS A 198 2.43 -15.40 -63.46
CA HIS A 198 1.31 -15.57 -64.40
C HIS A 198 1.68 -15.19 -65.84
N TYR A 199 2.63 -14.27 -66.06
CA TYR A 199 3.05 -13.89 -67.42
C TYR A 199 3.84 -15.01 -68.11
N SER A 200 4.68 -15.74 -67.39
CA SER A 200 5.34 -16.93 -67.92
C SER A 200 4.36 -18.05 -68.24
N GLU A 201 3.31 -18.23 -67.42
CA GLU A 201 2.26 -19.22 -67.69
C GLU A 201 1.44 -18.88 -68.94
N ILE A 202 1.08 -17.61 -69.11
CA ILE A 202 0.42 -17.10 -70.32
C ILE A 202 1.30 -17.37 -71.55
N SER A 203 2.60 -17.07 -71.48
CA SER A 203 3.55 -17.31 -72.58
C SER A 203 3.63 -18.80 -72.95
N ARG A 204 3.71 -19.69 -71.96
CA ARG A 204 3.70 -21.15 -72.18
C ARG A 204 2.40 -21.62 -72.81
N ALA A 205 1.25 -21.15 -72.31
CA ALA A 205 -0.05 -21.52 -72.86
C ALA A 205 -0.24 -21.02 -74.30
N ALA A 206 0.24 -19.81 -74.61
CA ALA A 206 0.25 -19.27 -75.97
C ALA A 206 1.13 -20.11 -76.90
N TYR A 207 2.35 -20.46 -76.46
CA TYR A 207 3.24 -21.32 -77.24
C TYR A 207 2.62 -22.70 -77.51
N GLN A 208 2.00 -23.31 -76.48
CA GLN A 208 1.32 -24.59 -76.63
C GLN A 208 0.16 -24.51 -77.63
N ARG A 209 -0.69 -23.47 -77.53
CA ARG A 209 -1.77 -23.26 -78.51
C ARG A 209 -1.26 -23.08 -79.94
N VAL A 210 -0.18 -22.32 -80.12
CA VAL A 210 0.44 -22.14 -81.45
C VAL A 210 0.96 -23.48 -81.98
N ARG A 211 1.63 -24.27 -81.13
CA ARG A 211 2.13 -25.59 -81.49
C ARG A 211 0.99 -26.55 -81.89
N ASP A 212 -0.08 -26.58 -81.11
CA ASP A 212 -1.24 -27.44 -81.37
C ASP A 212 -1.97 -27.02 -82.66
N ALA A 213 -2.21 -25.71 -82.82
CA ALA A 213 -2.81 -25.17 -84.03
C ALA A 213 -1.96 -25.46 -85.28
N LYS A 214 -0.63 -25.34 -85.18
CA LYS A 214 0.29 -25.67 -86.27
C LYS A 214 0.24 -27.17 -86.61
N SER A 215 0.21 -28.04 -85.60
CA SER A 215 0.07 -29.48 -85.84
C SER A 215 -1.24 -29.83 -86.54
N ILE A 216 -2.34 -29.14 -86.23
CA ILE A 216 -3.63 -29.33 -86.90
C ILE A 216 -3.55 -28.83 -88.35
N LEU A 217 -2.95 -27.66 -88.56
CA LEU A 217 -2.76 -27.09 -89.90
C LEU A 217 -1.93 -28.01 -90.78
N ASP A 218 -0.78 -28.47 -90.29
CA ASP A 218 0.11 -29.40 -91.01
C ASP A 218 -0.66 -30.69 -91.40
N ALA A 219 -1.52 -31.20 -90.50
CA ALA A 219 -2.35 -32.38 -90.79
C ALA A 219 -3.43 -32.11 -91.86
N ILE A 220 -4.02 -30.90 -91.87
CA ILE A 220 -4.99 -30.49 -92.89
C ILE A 220 -4.30 -30.30 -94.25
N GLU A 221 -3.12 -29.67 -94.27
CA GLU A 221 -2.34 -29.47 -95.50
C GLU A 221 -1.93 -30.80 -96.15
N VAL A 222 -1.50 -31.78 -95.34
CA VAL A 222 -1.23 -33.15 -95.82
C VAL A 222 -2.48 -33.79 -96.42
N ARG A 223 -3.64 -33.66 -95.77
CA ARG A 223 -4.91 -34.20 -96.30
C ARG A 223 -5.38 -33.50 -97.57
N LEU A 224 -5.14 -32.19 -97.70
CA LEU A 224 -5.47 -31.41 -98.89
C LEU A 224 -4.54 -31.73 -100.06
N ALA A 225 -3.27 -32.05 -99.80
CA ALA A 225 -2.31 -32.45 -100.83
C ALA A 225 -2.72 -33.76 -101.55
N ASP A 226 -3.39 -34.68 -100.85
CA ASP A 226 -3.87 -35.96 -101.39
C ASP A 226 -5.31 -35.91 -101.94
N ALA A 227 -6.03 -34.79 -101.77
CA ALA A 227 -7.42 -34.65 -102.20
C ALA A 227 -7.51 -34.02 -103.60
N LEU A 228 -7.93 -34.82 -104.59
CA LEU A 228 -8.35 -34.29 -105.90
C LEU A 228 -9.59 -33.40 -105.73
N PRO A 229 -9.64 -32.21 -106.35
CA PRO A 229 -10.83 -31.36 -106.31
C PRO A 229 -12.02 -32.11 -106.92
N VAL A 230 -13.10 -32.17 -106.14
CA VAL A 230 -14.37 -32.77 -106.56
C VAL A 230 -14.94 -31.98 -107.74
N ASP A 231 -15.62 -32.66 -108.67
CA ASP A 231 -16.32 -32.03 -109.78
C ASP A 231 -17.34 -30.99 -109.28
N ALA A 232 -17.58 -29.97 -110.12
CA ALA A 232 -18.38 -28.81 -109.73
C ALA A 232 -19.85 -29.16 -109.38
N GLU A 233 -20.39 -30.23 -109.95
CA GLU A 233 -21.77 -30.67 -109.66
C GLU A 233 -21.87 -31.30 -108.26
N THR A 234 -20.95 -32.20 -107.92
CA THR A 234 -20.89 -32.80 -106.59
C THR A 234 -20.61 -31.75 -105.50
N ARG A 235 -19.76 -30.75 -105.79
CA ARG A 235 -19.55 -29.61 -104.88
C ARG A 235 -20.84 -28.82 -104.64
N ALA A 236 -21.58 -28.48 -105.69
CA ALA A 236 -22.84 -27.74 -105.58
C ALA A 236 -23.96 -28.54 -104.87
N ALA A 237 -23.89 -29.88 -104.90
CA ALA A 237 -24.77 -30.74 -104.10
C ALA A 237 -24.42 -30.67 -102.60
N TYR A 238 -23.13 -30.78 -102.26
CA TYR A 238 -22.67 -30.66 -100.87
C TYR A 238 -22.91 -29.27 -100.27
N GLU A 239 -22.72 -28.19 -101.04
CA GLU A 239 -23.01 -26.83 -100.59
C GLU A 239 -24.50 -26.62 -100.29
N ARG A 240 -25.41 -27.18 -101.10
CA ARG A 240 -26.85 -27.16 -100.82
C ARG A 240 -27.24 -27.98 -99.59
N GLN A 241 -26.61 -29.15 -99.41
CA GLN A 241 -26.84 -29.98 -98.22
C GLN A 241 -26.34 -29.26 -96.96
N ALA A 242 -25.14 -28.67 -97.01
CA ALA A 242 -24.58 -27.89 -95.90
C ALA A 242 -25.48 -26.72 -95.51
N GLN A 243 -26.03 -25.97 -96.49
CA GLN A 243 -26.97 -24.88 -96.22
C GLN A 243 -28.26 -25.36 -95.56
N ALA A 244 -28.81 -26.51 -95.99
CA ALA A 244 -30.00 -27.08 -95.39
C ALA A 244 -29.74 -27.56 -93.95
N GLU A 245 -28.60 -28.19 -93.71
CA GLU A 245 -28.19 -28.62 -92.36
C GLU A 245 -27.87 -27.43 -91.45
N GLU A 246 -27.29 -26.35 -91.98
CA GLU A 246 -27.01 -25.12 -91.23
C GLU A 246 -28.30 -24.40 -90.81
N GLN A 247 -29.31 -24.35 -91.69
CA GLN A 247 -30.65 -23.85 -91.35
C GLN A 247 -31.32 -24.71 -90.29
N ALA A 248 -31.30 -26.04 -90.44
CA ALA A 248 -31.87 -26.95 -89.45
C ALA A 248 -31.18 -26.83 -88.07
N LEU A 249 -29.86 -26.60 -88.06
CA LEU A 249 -29.10 -26.35 -86.83
C LEU A 249 -29.50 -25.04 -86.18
N ALA A 250 -29.67 -23.96 -86.95
CA ALA A 250 -30.09 -22.66 -86.45
C ALA A 250 -31.49 -22.68 -85.82
N ASP A 251 -32.43 -23.40 -86.44
CA ASP A 251 -33.77 -23.61 -85.90
C ASP A 251 -33.71 -24.38 -84.57
N LEU A 252 -32.93 -25.47 -84.53
CA LEU A 252 -32.77 -26.29 -83.31
C LEU A 252 -32.09 -25.50 -82.18
N GLN A 253 -31.12 -24.64 -82.49
CA GLN A 253 -30.49 -23.75 -81.52
C GLN A 253 -31.48 -22.73 -80.96
N THR A 254 -32.38 -22.22 -81.80
CA THR A 254 -33.43 -21.29 -81.38
C THR A 254 -34.41 -22.00 -80.44
N GLU A 255 -34.84 -23.21 -80.76
CA GLU A 255 -35.68 -24.02 -79.87
C GLU A 255 -35.00 -24.35 -78.54
N LEU A 256 -33.73 -24.74 -78.57
CA LEU A 256 -32.94 -25.03 -77.37
C LEU A 256 -32.85 -23.79 -76.46
N SER A 257 -32.56 -22.62 -77.02
CA SER A 257 -32.46 -21.37 -76.23
C SER A 257 -33.81 -20.96 -75.62
N ARG A 258 -34.91 -21.20 -76.33
CA ARG A 258 -36.27 -21.00 -75.79
C ARG A 258 -36.55 -21.93 -74.61
N HIS A 259 -36.23 -23.23 -74.75
CA HIS A 259 -36.44 -24.19 -73.67
C HIS A 259 -35.54 -23.93 -72.46
N GLN A 260 -34.30 -23.48 -72.68
CA GLN A 260 -33.42 -23.06 -71.59
C GLN A 260 -33.99 -21.86 -70.84
N THR A 261 -34.48 -20.85 -71.56
CA THR A 261 -35.08 -19.65 -70.95
C THR A 261 -36.31 -20.03 -70.12
N GLN A 262 -37.19 -20.88 -70.66
CA GLN A 262 -38.36 -21.40 -69.93
C GLN A 262 -37.95 -22.19 -68.68
N GLY A 263 -36.90 -23.01 -68.76
CA GLY A 263 -36.37 -23.74 -67.60
C GLY A 263 -35.89 -22.80 -66.49
N ILE A 264 -35.18 -21.74 -66.85
CA ILE A 264 -34.72 -20.72 -65.89
C ILE A 264 -35.90 -19.98 -65.25
N GLU A 265 -36.93 -19.64 -66.02
CA GLU A 265 -38.13 -18.97 -65.50
C GLU A 265 -38.89 -19.85 -64.52
N LEU A 266 -39.10 -21.14 -64.84
CA LEU A 266 -39.75 -22.10 -63.95
C LEU A 266 -38.95 -22.34 -62.66
N GLU A 267 -37.62 -22.41 -62.76
CA GLU A 267 -36.77 -22.57 -61.58
C GLU A 267 -36.85 -21.32 -60.68
N ARG A 268 -36.86 -20.13 -61.26
CA ARG A 268 -37.06 -18.87 -60.51
C ARG A 268 -38.42 -18.82 -59.83
N GLU A 269 -39.49 -19.20 -60.51
CA GLU A 269 -40.83 -19.26 -59.91
C GLU A 269 -40.88 -20.24 -58.74
N SER A 270 -40.26 -21.42 -58.88
CA SER A 270 -40.16 -22.40 -57.79
C SER A 270 -39.37 -21.84 -56.60
N GLN A 271 -38.23 -21.17 -56.85
CA GLN A 271 -37.43 -20.55 -55.79
C GLN A 271 -38.18 -19.43 -55.08
N LEU A 272 -38.88 -18.58 -55.82
CA LEU A 272 -39.73 -17.51 -55.27
C LEU A 272 -40.86 -18.07 -54.40
N ALA A 273 -41.53 -19.13 -54.86
CA ALA A 273 -42.59 -19.79 -54.09
C ALA A 273 -42.06 -20.38 -52.78
N GLN A 274 -40.91 -21.04 -52.81
CA GLN A 274 -40.25 -21.58 -51.60
C GLN A 274 -39.83 -20.46 -50.64
N ALA A 275 -39.24 -19.39 -51.15
CA ALA A 275 -38.84 -18.25 -50.33
C ALA A 275 -40.05 -17.57 -49.66
N TRP A 276 -41.16 -17.44 -50.39
CA TRP A 276 -42.40 -16.87 -49.84
C TRP A 276 -42.98 -17.74 -48.74
N GLN A 277 -42.98 -19.07 -48.93
CA GLN A 277 -43.46 -20.01 -47.90
C GLN A 277 -42.60 -19.97 -46.64
N GLN A 278 -41.28 -19.92 -46.78
CA GLN A 278 -40.36 -19.77 -45.63
C GLN A 278 -40.57 -18.45 -44.90
N ALA A 279 -40.78 -17.36 -45.64
CA ALA A 279 -41.07 -16.05 -45.06
C ALA A 279 -42.39 -16.05 -44.27
N ASP A 280 -43.47 -16.63 -44.83
CA ASP A 280 -44.76 -16.76 -44.16
C ASP A 280 -44.66 -17.61 -42.89
N ASP A 281 -43.96 -18.75 -42.95
CA ASP A 281 -43.74 -19.61 -41.78
C ASP A 281 -42.96 -18.88 -40.68
N SER A 282 -41.90 -18.15 -41.05
CA SER A 282 -41.10 -17.36 -40.10
C SER A 282 -41.92 -16.24 -39.45
N TRP A 283 -42.75 -15.56 -40.23
CA TRP A 283 -43.64 -14.50 -39.74
C TRP A 283 -44.67 -15.06 -38.76
N ARG A 284 -45.30 -16.20 -39.10
CA ARG A 284 -46.27 -16.89 -38.22
C ARG A 284 -45.62 -17.40 -36.93
N GLN A 285 -44.34 -17.79 -36.97
CA GLN A 285 -43.62 -18.15 -35.76
C GLN A 285 -43.37 -16.92 -34.89
N ALA A 286 -42.86 -15.84 -35.47
CA ALA A 286 -42.59 -14.60 -34.74
C ALA A 286 -43.88 -14.00 -34.14
N ASP A 287 -45.00 -14.01 -34.86
CA ASP A 287 -46.28 -13.56 -34.34
C ASP A 287 -46.76 -14.46 -33.19
N ARG A 288 -46.62 -15.79 -33.30
CA ARG A 288 -46.95 -16.71 -32.19
C ARG A 288 -46.11 -16.43 -30.96
N GLU A 289 -44.80 -16.23 -31.09
CA GLU A 289 -43.91 -15.89 -29.98
C GLU A 289 -44.29 -14.54 -29.36
N TRP A 290 -44.60 -13.55 -30.18
CA TRP A 290 -45.09 -12.25 -29.73
C TRP A 290 -46.38 -12.37 -28.92
N GLN A 291 -47.35 -13.16 -29.38
CA GLN A 291 -48.62 -13.38 -28.68
C GLN A 291 -48.43 -14.20 -27.39
N GLN A 292 -47.59 -15.24 -27.41
CA GLN A 292 -47.28 -16.05 -26.22
C GLN A 292 -46.64 -15.21 -25.11
N ASN A 293 -45.72 -14.30 -25.47
CA ASN A 293 -45.03 -13.44 -24.52
C ASN A 293 -45.83 -12.17 -24.16
N ARG A 294 -47.12 -12.10 -24.50
CA ARG A 294 -47.97 -10.94 -24.19
C ARG A 294 -48.01 -10.64 -22.70
N GLY A 295 -48.15 -11.65 -21.85
CA GLY A 295 -48.21 -11.48 -20.39
C GLY A 295 -46.92 -10.89 -19.82
N GLU A 296 -45.75 -11.37 -20.26
CA GLU A 296 -44.45 -10.84 -19.83
C GLU A 296 -44.24 -9.40 -20.32
N ARG A 297 -44.66 -9.08 -21.55
CA ARG A 297 -44.60 -7.71 -22.08
C ARG A 297 -45.48 -6.74 -21.29
N GLU A 298 -46.68 -7.16 -20.93
CA GLU A 298 -47.58 -6.37 -20.09
C GLU A 298 -47.00 -6.16 -18.68
N GLN A 299 -46.38 -7.19 -18.08
CA GLN A 299 -45.67 -7.07 -16.81
C GLN A 299 -44.48 -6.11 -16.90
N LEU A 300 -43.68 -6.20 -17.97
CA LEU A 300 -42.56 -5.30 -18.19
C LEU A 300 -43.02 -3.84 -18.31
N ALA A 301 -44.10 -3.59 -19.07
CA ALA A 301 -44.68 -2.25 -19.17
C ALA A 301 -45.13 -1.70 -17.80
N GLN A 302 -45.74 -2.54 -16.96
CA GLN A 302 -46.11 -2.15 -15.59
C GLN A 302 -44.88 -1.84 -14.73
N LEU A 303 -43.80 -2.63 -14.86
CA LEU A 303 -42.55 -2.38 -14.13
C LEU A 303 -41.87 -1.09 -14.59
N ASP A 304 -41.91 -0.77 -15.87
CA ASP A 304 -41.39 0.48 -16.43
C ASP A 304 -42.18 1.70 -15.91
N GLU A 305 -43.51 1.60 -15.81
CA GLU A 305 -44.33 2.65 -15.18
C GLU A 305 -43.99 2.86 -13.69
N LEU A 306 -43.61 1.78 -13.00
CA LEU A 306 -43.22 1.82 -11.59
C LEU A 306 -41.75 2.24 -11.36
N ALA A 307 -40.90 2.18 -12.38
CA ALA A 307 -39.47 2.46 -12.28
C ALA A 307 -39.15 3.85 -11.67
N PRO A 308 -39.82 4.96 -12.05
CA PRO A 308 -39.56 6.28 -11.47
C PRO A 308 -39.91 6.37 -9.96
N TRP A 309 -40.82 5.52 -9.49
CA TRP A 309 -41.27 5.52 -8.10
C TRP A 309 -40.35 4.73 -7.18
N ARG A 310 -39.55 3.81 -7.73
CA ARG A 310 -38.66 2.93 -6.95
C ARG A 310 -37.64 3.73 -6.13
N GLU A 311 -36.97 4.69 -6.74
CA GLU A 311 -36.00 5.55 -6.04
C GLU A 311 -36.67 6.49 -5.04
N ARG A 312 -37.88 6.98 -5.35
CA ARG A 312 -38.68 7.78 -4.40
C ARG A 312 -39.09 6.97 -3.18
N ALA A 313 -39.52 5.72 -3.36
CA ALA A 313 -39.92 4.81 -2.29
C ALA A 313 -38.72 4.46 -1.38
N LYS A 314 -37.56 4.11 -1.96
CA LYS A 314 -36.32 3.91 -1.20
C LYS A 314 -35.93 5.15 -0.42
N ARG A 315 -35.93 6.33 -1.07
CA ARG A 315 -35.59 7.59 -0.41
C ARG A 315 -36.54 7.90 0.74
N ARG A 316 -37.84 7.63 0.59
CA ARG A 316 -38.82 7.77 1.68
C ARG A 316 -38.48 6.86 2.85
N GLN A 317 -38.21 5.57 2.60
CA GLN A 317 -37.83 4.62 3.64
C GLN A 317 -36.55 5.05 4.38
N THR A 318 -35.53 5.50 3.65
CA THR A 318 -34.30 6.02 4.26
C THR A 318 -34.61 7.24 5.14
N LEU A 319 -35.37 8.21 4.62
CA LEU A 319 -35.76 9.40 5.38
C LEU A 319 -36.57 9.06 6.62
N GLU A 320 -37.51 8.10 6.54
CA GLU A 320 -38.28 7.61 7.69
C GLU A 320 -37.36 7.03 8.77
N SER A 321 -36.36 6.23 8.38
CA SER A 321 -35.38 5.66 9.32
C SER A 321 -34.48 6.73 9.95
N THR A 322 -33.98 7.69 9.17
CA THR A 322 -33.17 8.81 9.66
C THR A 322 -33.97 9.68 10.63
N LEU A 323 -35.23 9.96 10.29
CA LEU A 323 -36.12 10.78 11.12
C LEU A 323 -36.49 10.08 12.42
N ALA A 324 -36.66 8.75 12.41
CA ALA A 324 -36.81 7.97 13.63
C ALA A 324 -35.57 8.06 14.54
N GLY A 325 -34.36 7.96 13.96
CA GLY A 325 -33.10 8.14 14.68
C GLY A 325 -32.99 9.53 15.32
N HIS A 326 -33.26 10.60 14.56
CA HIS A 326 -33.24 11.96 15.09
C HIS A 326 -34.26 12.20 16.20
N ARG A 327 -35.48 11.63 16.09
CA ARG A 327 -36.49 11.70 17.15
C ARG A 327 -36.00 11.06 18.45
N GLN A 328 -35.30 9.92 18.36
CA GLN A 328 -34.73 9.25 19.53
C GLN A 328 -33.61 10.07 20.18
N THR A 329 -32.71 10.65 19.37
CA THR A 329 -31.65 11.53 19.87
C THR A 329 -32.23 12.77 20.56
N LEU A 330 -33.20 13.44 19.94
CA LEU A 330 -33.86 14.61 20.52
C LEU A 330 -34.55 14.27 21.84
N ALA A 331 -35.23 13.12 21.93
CA ALA A 331 -35.85 12.67 23.17
C ALA A 331 -34.81 12.41 24.28
N ARG A 332 -33.64 11.88 23.93
CA ARG A 332 -32.52 11.68 24.87
C ARG A 332 -31.96 13.02 25.36
N GLU A 333 -31.68 13.95 24.44
CA GLU A 333 -31.15 15.27 24.79
C GLU A 333 -32.13 16.08 25.64
N ARG A 334 -33.43 16.02 25.34
CA ARG A 334 -34.47 16.64 26.18
C ARG A 334 -34.47 16.09 27.60
N ARG A 335 -34.41 14.76 27.76
CA ARG A 335 -34.30 14.15 29.10
C ARG A 335 -33.04 14.59 29.84
N GLN A 336 -31.90 14.63 29.15
CA GLN A 336 -30.65 15.12 29.74
C GLN A 336 -30.74 16.58 30.18
N SER A 337 -31.37 17.45 29.38
CA SER A 337 -31.61 18.84 29.78
C SER A 337 -32.53 18.93 30.99
N GLU A 338 -33.64 18.18 31.00
CA GLU A 338 -34.57 18.14 32.13
C GLU A 338 -33.91 17.63 33.41
N ASP A 339 -33.04 16.62 33.31
CA ASP A 339 -32.28 16.09 34.45
C ASP A 339 -31.26 17.13 34.97
N CYS A 340 -30.52 17.80 34.08
CA CYS A 340 -29.60 18.89 34.46
C CYS A 340 -30.34 20.07 35.11
N ASP A 341 -31.51 20.46 34.59
CA ASP A 341 -32.32 21.53 35.19
C ASP A 341 -32.83 21.13 36.57
N ARG A 342 -33.28 19.88 36.77
CA ARG A 342 -33.67 19.35 38.09
C ARG A 342 -32.49 19.32 39.07
N GLU A 343 -31.31 18.90 38.63
CA GLU A 343 -30.10 18.95 39.46
C GLU A 343 -29.77 20.38 39.87
N ARG A 344 -29.87 21.35 38.95
CA ARG A 344 -29.67 22.76 39.26
C ARG A 344 -30.69 23.26 40.28
N GLU A 345 -31.98 23.00 40.06
CA GLU A 345 -33.08 23.39 40.97
C GLU A 345 -32.92 22.76 42.36
N ALA A 346 -32.38 21.54 42.46
CA ALA A 346 -32.13 20.88 43.75
C ALA A 346 -30.90 21.46 44.50
N LEU A 347 -29.86 21.86 43.77
CA LEU A 347 -28.62 22.41 44.33
C LEU A 347 -28.74 23.90 44.71
N GLU A 348 -29.59 24.66 44.02
CA GLU A 348 -29.80 26.09 44.27
C GLU A 348 -30.20 26.42 45.72
N PRO A 349 -31.19 25.75 46.36
CA PRO A 349 -31.52 26.00 47.76
C PRO A 349 -30.41 25.53 48.71
N GLN A 350 -29.69 24.46 48.40
CA GLN A 350 -28.56 24.00 49.21
C GLN A 350 -27.44 25.05 49.22
N LEU A 351 -27.09 25.58 48.05
CA LEU A 351 -26.13 26.67 47.90
C LEU A 351 -26.58 27.93 48.65
N ALA A 352 -27.85 28.31 48.55
CA ALA A 352 -28.42 29.44 49.26
C ALA A 352 -28.34 29.25 50.79
N SER A 353 -28.71 28.08 51.30
CA SER A 353 -28.62 27.77 52.74
C SER A 353 -27.16 27.75 53.23
N ALA A 354 -26.23 27.21 52.43
CA ALA A 354 -24.81 27.17 52.78
C ALA A 354 -24.22 28.57 52.83
N ARG A 355 -24.62 29.46 51.89
CA ARG A 355 -24.25 30.89 51.91
C ARG A 355 -24.80 31.59 53.14
N GLN A 356 -26.07 31.40 53.46
CA GLN A 356 -26.70 32.03 54.62
C GLN A 356 -26.08 31.53 55.94
N ALA A 357 -25.81 30.22 56.07
CA ALA A 357 -25.14 29.66 57.23
C ALA A 357 -23.72 30.22 57.39
N HIS A 358 -22.98 30.39 56.28
CA HIS A 358 -21.66 31.00 56.31
C HIS A 358 -21.71 32.48 56.73
N GLU A 359 -22.67 33.25 56.22
CA GLU A 359 -22.87 34.65 56.62
C GLU A 359 -23.26 34.78 58.09
N GLN A 360 -24.16 33.91 58.59
CA GLN A 360 -24.56 33.91 59.99
C GLN A 360 -23.36 33.57 60.89
N ALA A 361 -22.58 32.53 60.57
CA ALA A 361 -21.39 32.19 61.31
C ALA A 361 -20.37 33.34 61.36
N ARG A 362 -20.27 34.16 60.29
CA ARG A 362 -19.42 35.36 60.28
C ARG A 362 -19.97 36.50 61.15
N LEU A 363 -21.28 36.62 61.29
CA LEU A 363 -21.91 37.61 62.17
C LEU A 363 -21.75 37.18 63.63
N ASP A 364 -22.04 35.92 63.95
CA ASP A 364 -21.88 35.36 65.29
C ASP A 364 -20.42 35.51 65.78
N ASP A 365 -19.43 35.26 64.93
CA ASP A 365 -18.00 35.46 65.25
C ASP A 365 -17.68 36.95 65.54
N ARG A 366 -18.26 37.89 64.78
CA ARG A 366 -18.10 39.33 65.01
C ARG A 366 -18.79 39.82 66.28
N GLU A 367 -19.96 39.29 66.61
CA GLU A 367 -20.69 39.64 67.84
C GLU A 367 -20.04 39.04 69.09
N ALA A 368 -19.47 37.84 68.98
CA ALA A 368 -18.76 37.19 70.08
C ALA A 368 -17.37 37.81 70.35
N GLN A 369 -16.72 38.41 69.36
CA GLN A 369 -15.40 39.06 69.51
C GLN A 369 -15.30 40.06 70.68
N PRO A 370 -16.19 41.06 70.84
CA PRO A 370 -16.11 41.99 71.96
C PRO A 370 -16.30 41.31 73.32
N GLN A 371 -17.19 40.31 73.43
CA GLN A 371 -17.39 39.55 74.67
C GLN A 371 -16.20 38.65 75.00
N LEU A 372 -15.56 38.07 73.98
CA LEU A 372 -14.33 37.30 74.14
C LEU A 372 -13.16 38.19 74.57
N ASP A 373 -13.07 39.41 74.03
CA ASP A 373 -12.05 40.38 74.42
C ASP A 373 -12.29 40.94 75.83
N GLU A 374 -13.55 41.19 76.22
CA GLU A 374 -13.94 41.56 77.58
C GLU A 374 -13.65 40.42 78.57
N ALA A 375 -13.99 39.18 78.23
CA ALA A 375 -13.66 38.01 79.05
C ALA A 375 -12.15 37.82 79.21
N ARG A 376 -11.35 38.11 78.18
CA ARG A 376 -9.88 38.13 78.26
C ARG A 376 -9.36 39.24 79.18
N GLN A 377 -9.92 40.45 79.09
CA GLN A 377 -9.56 41.57 79.97
C GLN A 377 -9.92 41.26 81.43
N LEU A 378 -11.15 40.81 81.70
CA LEU A 378 -11.60 40.42 83.02
C LEU A 378 -10.75 39.29 83.61
N ALA A 379 -10.34 38.29 82.80
CA ALA A 379 -9.43 37.25 83.25
C ALA A 379 -8.05 37.80 83.62
N ALA A 380 -7.53 38.78 82.86
CA ALA A 380 -6.27 39.46 83.18
C ALA A 380 -6.39 40.28 84.48
N ASP A 381 -7.50 41.00 84.67
CA ASP A 381 -7.77 41.80 85.86
C ASP A 381 -7.95 40.93 87.12
N LEU A 382 -8.63 39.78 87.00
CA LEU A 382 -8.78 38.80 88.08
C LEU A 382 -7.43 38.25 88.53
N GLU A 383 -6.53 37.97 87.57
CA GLU A 383 -5.17 37.52 87.87
C GLU A 383 -4.35 38.63 88.55
N HIS A 384 -4.50 39.88 88.11
CA HIS A 384 -3.87 41.04 88.77
C HIS A 384 -4.37 41.23 90.21
N GLN A 385 -5.68 41.16 90.44
CA GLN A 385 -6.25 41.26 91.79
C GLN A 385 -5.82 40.11 92.71
N ARG A 386 -5.71 38.88 92.17
CA ARG A 386 -5.16 37.74 92.93
C ARG A 386 -3.73 38.01 93.39
N GLN A 387 -2.89 38.56 92.52
CA GLN A 387 -1.51 38.91 92.87
C GLN A 387 -1.46 40.02 93.95
N GLN A 388 -2.32 41.05 93.84
CA GLN A 388 -2.44 42.09 94.87
C GLN A 388 -2.92 41.53 96.22
N LEU A 389 -3.89 40.60 96.22
CA LEU A 389 -4.38 39.97 97.44
C LEU A 389 -3.27 39.16 98.14
N ILE A 390 -2.46 38.43 97.38
CA ILE A 390 -1.29 37.69 97.90
C ILE A 390 -0.29 38.67 98.54
N GLN A 391 -0.05 39.83 97.92
CA GLN A 391 0.82 40.88 98.46
C GLN A 391 0.27 41.44 99.78
N GLN A 392 -1.01 41.81 99.83
CA GLN A 392 -1.66 42.34 101.03
C GLN A 392 -1.70 41.33 102.17
N GLN A 393 -1.93 40.04 101.87
CA GLN A 393 -1.87 38.98 102.88
C GLN A 393 -0.47 38.84 103.49
N ARG A 394 0.60 39.04 102.70
CA ARG A 394 1.98 39.08 103.22
C ARG A 394 2.20 40.28 104.13
N GLU A 395 1.77 41.47 103.73
CA GLU A 395 1.87 42.69 104.54
C GLU A 395 1.10 42.56 105.86
N HIS A 396 -0.11 42.03 105.82
CA HIS A 396 -0.93 41.83 107.02
C HIS A 396 -0.32 40.81 107.99
N ARG A 397 0.39 39.79 107.47
CA ARG A 397 1.10 38.80 108.28
C ARG A 397 2.32 39.42 108.98
N GLN A 398 3.07 40.27 108.28
CA GLN A 398 4.19 41.03 108.85
C GLN A 398 3.73 42.00 109.94
N LEU A 399 2.59 42.68 109.75
CA LEU A 399 1.99 43.57 110.74
C LEU A 399 1.47 42.82 111.99
N ALA A 400 0.91 41.62 111.81
CA ALA A 400 0.48 40.77 112.92
C ALA A 400 1.68 40.29 113.77
N GLU A 401 2.79 39.93 113.13
CA GLU A 401 4.03 39.55 113.83
C GLU A 401 4.63 40.72 114.61
N ALA A 402 4.64 41.94 114.03
CA ALA A 402 5.13 43.14 114.70
C ALA A 402 4.27 43.55 115.91
N THR A 403 2.94 43.47 115.81
CA THR A 403 2.03 43.80 116.92
C THR A 403 2.10 42.79 118.06
N GLN A 404 2.37 41.52 117.78
CA GLN A 404 2.56 40.49 118.79
C GLN A 404 3.88 40.68 119.56
N ALA A 405 4.96 41.10 118.89
CA ALA A 405 6.22 41.46 119.53
C ALA A 405 6.06 42.69 120.45
N ASP A 406 5.27 43.68 120.04
CA ASP A 406 5.04 44.91 120.80
C ASP A 406 4.18 44.67 122.06
N ALA A 407 3.21 43.75 121.97
CA ALA A 407 2.40 43.32 123.12
C ALA A 407 3.24 42.60 124.20
N GLN A 408 4.20 41.75 123.79
CA GLN A 408 5.11 41.09 124.73
C GLN A 408 6.01 42.09 125.46
N ARG A 409 6.52 43.12 124.76
CA ARG A 409 7.33 44.20 125.35
C ARG A 409 6.55 45.04 126.37
N ARG A 410 5.27 45.36 126.11
CA ARG A 410 4.42 46.10 127.06
C ARG A 410 4.18 45.35 128.36
N THR A 411 4.10 44.02 128.31
CA THR A 411 3.83 43.19 129.49
C THR A 411 5.03 43.18 130.45
N GLN A 412 6.26 43.16 129.92
CA GLN A 412 7.50 43.23 130.71
C GLN A 412 7.67 44.59 131.43
N LEU A 413 7.23 45.69 130.80
CA LEU A 413 7.25 47.04 131.41
C LEU A 413 6.28 47.21 132.58
N GLN A 414 5.14 46.51 132.57
CA GLN A 414 4.18 46.55 133.68
C GLN A 414 4.69 45.84 134.94
N GLU A 415 5.43 44.74 134.79
CA GLU A 415 6.02 44.01 135.91
C GLU A 415 7.15 44.80 136.59
N ALA A 416 7.92 45.58 135.83
CA ALA A 416 9.01 46.42 136.38
C ALA A 416 8.52 47.65 137.17
N ARG A 417 7.27 48.10 136.96
CA ARG A 417 6.75 49.37 137.51
C ARG A 417 6.17 49.24 138.93
N GLN A 418 5.66 48.08 139.30
CA GLN A 418 5.05 47.84 140.62
C GLN A 418 5.97 48.08 141.85
N PRO A 419 7.26 47.68 141.86
CA PRO A 419 8.11 47.92 143.03
C PRO A 419 8.48 49.39 143.24
N LEU A 420 8.47 50.22 142.17
CA LEU A 420 8.81 51.65 142.24
C LEU A 420 7.68 52.51 142.83
N GLU A 421 6.42 52.23 142.51
CA GLU A 421 5.27 52.97 143.05
C GLU A 421 5.05 52.71 144.55
N THR A 422 5.51 51.56 145.06
CA THR A 422 5.42 51.21 146.47
C THR A 422 6.42 52.00 147.33
N ARG A 423 7.62 52.28 146.81
CA ARG A 423 8.66 53.09 147.49
C ARG A 423 8.36 54.59 147.50
N LEU A 424 7.66 55.11 146.49
CA LEU A 424 7.27 56.53 146.43
C LEU A 424 6.25 56.89 147.53
N ARG A 425 5.38 55.94 147.91
CA ARG A 425 4.39 56.12 149.00
C ARG A 425 5.04 56.16 150.38
N GLU A 426 6.13 55.43 150.61
CA GLU A 426 6.90 55.48 151.85
C GLU A 426 7.64 56.82 152.03
N GLN A 427 8.08 57.45 150.94
CA GLN A 427 8.75 58.76 150.95
C GLN A 427 7.79 59.93 151.24
N GLN A 428 6.52 59.83 150.85
CA GLN A 428 5.51 60.86 151.15
C GLN A 428 5.10 60.87 152.64
N ALA A 429 5.04 59.72 153.29
CA ALA A 429 4.67 59.61 154.72
C ALA A 429 5.72 60.20 155.68
N THR A 430 7.00 60.30 155.27
CA THR A 430 8.08 60.85 156.11
C THR A 430 8.23 62.37 156.00
N LEU A 431 7.70 63.00 154.93
CA LEU A 431 7.75 64.45 154.72
C LEU A 431 6.65 65.21 155.48
N GLU A 432 5.49 64.59 155.73
CA GLU A 432 4.41 65.20 156.52
C GLU A 432 4.70 65.23 158.03
N GLY A 433 5.61 64.38 158.53
CA GLY A 433 6.01 64.33 159.94
C GLY A 433 6.95 65.46 160.41
N LEU A 434 7.71 66.09 159.49
CA LEU A 434 8.74 67.09 159.84
C LEU A 434 8.24 68.54 159.79
N LEU A 435 7.02 68.81 159.30
CA LEU A 435 6.51 70.18 159.08
C LEU A 435 5.45 70.65 160.09
N LYS A 436 5.04 69.83 161.06
CA LYS A 436 3.98 70.18 162.05
C LYS A 436 4.45 70.48 163.48
N GLY A 437 5.75 70.51 163.76
CA GLY A 437 6.25 70.79 165.12
C GLY A 437 7.43 71.74 165.15
N ALA A 438 7.16 73.04 165.30
CA ALA A 438 8.04 74.02 165.98
C ALA A 438 7.44 75.43 165.92
N GLY A 439 6.27 75.60 166.55
CA GLY A 439 5.80 76.88 167.03
C GLY A 439 5.81 76.84 168.55
N GLU A 440 6.98 77.03 169.18
CA GLU A 440 7.13 77.47 170.57
C GLU A 440 8.61 77.87 170.82
N PRO A 441 8.89 78.84 171.72
CA PRO A 441 10.15 79.56 171.75
C PRO A 441 11.19 78.84 172.63
N GLY A 442 12.27 78.37 172.01
CA GLY A 442 13.45 77.88 172.72
C GLY A 442 14.32 76.96 171.88
N GLU A 443 15.58 77.36 171.70
CA GLU A 443 16.70 76.55 171.22
C GLU A 443 16.77 76.21 169.72
N ARG A 444 17.73 76.87 169.05
CA ARG A 444 18.23 76.53 167.71
C ARG A 444 19.15 75.31 167.77
N PRO A 445 19.10 74.40 166.79
CA PRO A 445 20.26 73.63 166.36
C PRO A 445 20.90 74.24 165.11
N SER A 446 22.21 74.03 164.96
CA SER A 446 23.06 74.77 164.01
C SER A 446 23.04 74.23 162.57
N ALA A 447 23.24 75.13 161.62
CA ALA A 447 23.09 74.96 160.16
C ALA A 447 24.02 73.94 159.47
N HIS A 448 24.83 73.16 160.20
CA HIS A 448 25.80 72.23 159.61
C HIS A 448 25.24 70.80 159.44
N GLU A 449 24.33 70.34 160.30
CA GLU A 449 23.80 68.96 160.28
C GLU A 449 22.72 68.72 159.21
N LEU A 450 21.97 69.78 158.84
CA LEU A 450 21.00 69.74 157.76
C LEU A 450 21.65 69.63 156.37
N ARG A 451 22.90 70.08 156.22
CA ARG A 451 23.57 70.13 154.91
C ARG A 451 24.20 68.79 154.50
N SER A 452 24.65 67.97 155.45
CA SER A 452 25.19 66.63 155.16
C SER A 452 24.11 65.60 154.84
N THR A 453 22.93 65.72 155.47
CA THR A 453 21.76 64.87 155.22
C THR A 453 21.10 65.15 153.86
N LEU A 454 21.09 66.40 153.40
CA LEU A 454 20.58 66.75 152.07
C LEU A 454 21.50 66.27 150.94
N ASN A 455 22.83 66.38 151.08
CA ASN A 455 23.75 65.92 150.02
C ASN A 455 23.71 64.41 149.81
N ARG A 456 23.63 63.61 150.89
CA ARG A 456 23.55 62.14 150.78
C ARG A 456 22.26 61.65 150.12
N ARG A 457 21.16 62.40 150.27
CA ARG A 457 19.88 62.13 149.60
C ARG A 457 19.88 62.55 148.13
N ARG A 458 20.65 63.59 147.76
CA ARG A 458 20.80 64.00 146.35
C ARG A 458 21.52 62.95 145.51
N ASP A 459 22.59 62.36 146.05
CA ASP A 459 23.38 61.37 145.31
C ASP A 459 22.60 60.05 145.08
N LEU A 460 21.74 59.66 146.02
CA LEU A 460 20.79 58.54 145.85
C LEU A 460 19.75 58.81 144.77
N ALA A 461 19.17 60.02 144.74
CA ALA A 461 18.21 60.41 143.71
C ALA A 461 18.85 60.51 142.31
N GLN A 462 20.15 60.87 142.21
CA GLN A 462 20.86 60.89 140.93
C GLN A 462 21.13 59.47 140.40
N GLY A 463 21.45 58.50 141.26
CA GLY A 463 21.60 57.10 140.84
C GLY A 463 20.29 56.48 140.32
N GLU A 464 19.15 56.84 140.94
CA GLU A 464 17.82 56.39 140.49
C GLU A 464 17.39 57.04 139.17
N LEU A 465 17.76 58.30 138.93
CA LEU A 465 17.49 58.97 137.65
C LEU A 465 18.29 58.35 136.50
N GLN A 466 19.53 57.95 136.75
CA GLN A 466 20.39 57.31 135.75
C GLN A 466 19.86 55.93 135.35
N ALA A 467 19.41 55.12 136.31
CA ALA A 467 18.77 53.84 136.03
C ALA A 467 17.47 53.98 135.22
N LEU A 468 16.71 55.08 135.42
CA LEU A 468 15.53 55.40 134.61
C LEU A 468 15.88 55.88 133.20
N GLN A 469 17.00 56.58 133.03
CA GLN A 469 17.47 57.04 131.72
C GLN A 469 17.99 55.88 130.86
N ASP A 470 18.72 54.93 131.45
CA ASP A 470 19.20 53.73 130.75
C ASP A 470 18.01 52.88 130.24
N LEU A 471 16.98 52.69 131.08
CA LEU A 471 15.73 52.01 130.70
C LEU A 471 14.96 52.74 129.59
N GLN A 472 15.05 54.06 129.53
CA GLN A 472 14.42 54.87 128.48
C GLN A 472 15.22 54.84 127.17
N GLN A 473 16.54 54.62 127.23
CA GLN A 473 17.40 54.51 126.06
C GLN A 473 17.24 53.14 125.39
N ASP A 474 17.17 52.06 126.18
CA ASP A 474 16.81 50.71 125.69
C ASP A 474 15.42 50.68 125.01
N TRP A 475 14.49 51.53 125.46
CA TRP A 475 13.16 51.67 124.85
C TRP A 475 13.15 52.42 123.51
N ARG A 476 14.21 53.17 123.18
CA ARG A 476 14.32 53.92 121.90
C ARG A 476 15.12 53.18 120.83
N GLU A 477 16.00 52.27 121.21
CA GLU A 477 16.90 51.57 120.28
C GLU A 477 16.44 50.13 119.93
N GLY A 478 15.46 49.57 120.65
CA GLY A 478 14.86 48.26 120.36
C GLY A 478 13.41 48.36 119.92
#